data_AF-A0AAJ6CJA3-F1
#
_entry.id   AF-A0AAJ6CJA3-F1
#
_cell.length_a   1.000
_cell.length_b   1.000
_cell.length_c   1.000
_cell.angle_alpha   90.00
_cell.angle_beta   90.00
_cell.angle_gamma   90.00
#
_symmetry.space_group_name_H-M   'P 1'
#
loop_
_entity.id
_entity.type
_entity.pdbx_description
1 polymer ?
#
loop_
_entity_poly.entity_id
_entity_poly.type
_entity_poly.pdbx_seq_one_letter_code
_entity_poly.pdbx_strand_id
1 'polypeptide(L)'
;MIAYLVETLEEQPFNEPPYVLDLGTGNGHILFSLLEAQDELPAGTLDPKRFCGVDYSQASVDLAKAIGKQRGEEFQQVQFQVADLREETDVDKLKQAANHGHGWDILCDKGTVRDFVSNSSSMQAVMPLYGDLCVRLQNASRAKLRSVPIPNTKANLWITSILLQHGFIYNVTRGTVAGPSTQEWNRVSDVRKRLWVDLKYRADDRPVLESMNLVSKPSRKLLMNSEELLRWVTGRRAKFVTPLRAGEIGIINCGKHGWLEAKDAMRQKFEGEVVCRVS
;
A
#
# COMPACT_ATOMS: atom_id res chain seq x y z
N MET A 1 7.17 4.46 7.41
CA MET A 1 8.00 3.87 6.35
C MET A 1 9.44 3.82 6.82
N ILE A 2 10.12 4.96 7.00
CA ILE A 2 11.50 4.98 7.52
C ILE A 2 11.65 4.23 8.85
N ALA A 3 10.82 4.51 9.86
CA ALA A 3 10.84 3.79 11.13
C ALA A 3 10.67 2.25 10.99
N TYR A 4 9.86 1.80 10.02
CA TYR A 4 9.70 0.36 9.74
C TYR A 4 10.97 -0.21 9.09
N LEU A 5 11.58 0.51 8.15
CA LEU A 5 12.82 0.08 7.50
C LEU A 5 13.96 -0.01 8.51
N VAL A 6 14.08 0.97 9.41
CA VAL A 6 15.06 0.98 10.50
C VAL A 6 14.84 -0.24 11.41
N GLU A 7 13.63 -0.42 11.94
CA GLU A 7 13.27 -1.58 12.78
C GLU A 7 13.58 -2.92 12.07
N THR A 8 13.25 -3.03 10.78
CA THR A 8 13.52 -4.25 10.00
C THR A 8 15.02 -4.50 9.81
N LEU A 9 15.80 -3.45 9.53
CA LEU A 9 17.25 -3.55 9.35
C LEU A 9 17.98 -3.87 10.66
N GLU A 10 17.44 -3.46 11.80
CA GLU A 10 17.93 -3.85 13.13
C GLU A 10 17.62 -5.32 13.44
N GLU A 11 16.39 -5.76 13.19
CA GLU A 11 15.96 -7.14 13.48
C GLU A 11 16.59 -8.16 12.53
N GLN A 12 16.78 -7.80 11.27
CA GLN A 12 17.29 -8.66 10.20
C GLN A 12 18.38 -7.94 9.39
N PRO A 13 19.60 -7.81 9.93
CA PRO A 13 20.69 -7.16 9.23
C PRO A 13 21.13 -7.96 8.00
N PHE A 14 21.43 -7.25 6.91
CA PHE A 14 22.06 -7.84 5.74
C PHE A 14 23.56 -8.08 6.00
N ASN A 15 24.14 -9.10 5.35
CA ASN A 15 25.59 -9.36 5.44
C ASN A 15 26.44 -8.25 4.82
N GLU A 16 25.87 -7.52 3.86
CA GLU A 16 26.44 -6.34 3.22
C GLU A 16 25.40 -5.22 3.17
N PRO A 17 25.80 -3.94 3.05
CA PRO A 17 24.85 -2.85 2.90
C PRO A 17 23.89 -3.10 1.72
N PRO A 18 22.56 -3.01 1.91
CA PRO A 18 21.61 -3.35 0.87
C PRO A 18 21.58 -2.31 -0.25
N TYR A 19 21.23 -2.75 -1.47
CA TYR A 19 20.88 -1.86 -2.57
C TYR A 19 19.42 -1.40 -2.43
N VAL A 20 19.22 -0.09 -2.37
CA VAL A 20 17.91 0.53 -2.12
C VAL A 20 17.47 1.33 -3.35
N LEU A 21 16.31 1.00 -3.90
CA LEU A 21 15.70 1.72 -5.03
C LEU A 21 14.41 2.42 -4.60
N ASP A 22 14.32 3.73 -4.83
CA ASP A 22 13.13 4.54 -4.58
C ASP A 22 12.43 4.90 -5.89
N LEU A 23 11.24 4.32 -6.09
CA LEU A 23 10.39 4.52 -7.26
C LEU A 23 9.50 5.76 -7.08
N GLY A 24 9.59 6.69 -8.04
CA GLY A 24 8.86 7.95 -7.96
C GLY A 24 9.43 8.86 -6.88
N THR A 25 10.77 8.95 -6.85
CA THR A 25 11.53 9.56 -5.76
C THR A 25 11.18 11.03 -5.50
N GLY A 26 10.66 11.74 -6.52
CA GLY A 26 10.28 13.14 -6.39
C GLY A 26 11.45 14.01 -5.96
N ASN A 27 11.50 14.39 -4.69
CA ASN A 27 12.55 15.22 -4.09
C ASN A 27 13.63 14.42 -3.33
N GLY A 28 13.64 13.09 -3.42
CA GLY A 28 14.62 12.23 -2.74
C GLY A 28 14.35 11.99 -1.25
N HIS A 29 13.20 12.43 -0.72
CA HIS A 29 12.94 12.45 0.72
C HIS A 29 13.09 11.08 1.40
N ILE A 30 12.63 9.98 0.76
CA ILE A 30 12.71 8.64 1.37
C ILE A 30 14.16 8.23 1.57
N LEU A 31 15.00 8.35 0.53
CA LEU A 31 16.42 7.99 0.59
C LEU A 31 17.18 8.88 1.56
N PHE A 32 16.93 10.19 1.56
CA PHE A 32 17.59 11.12 2.47
C PHE A 32 17.19 10.89 3.92
N SER A 33 15.92 10.63 4.21
CA SER A 33 15.50 10.34 5.58
C SER A 33 15.94 8.98 6.07
N LEU A 34 16.17 8.01 5.18
CA LEU A 34 16.81 6.74 5.55
C LEU A 34 18.29 6.96 5.92
N LEU A 35 19.01 7.80 5.17
CA LEU A 35 20.39 8.18 5.53
C LEU A 35 20.45 8.98 6.82
N GLU A 36 19.53 9.90 7.06
CA GLU A 36 19.46 10.64 8.34
C GLU A 36 19.21 9.70 9.53
N ALA A 37 18.42 8.63 9.33
CA ALA A 37 18.16 7.64 10.36
C ALA A 37 19.29 6.60 10.52
N GLN A 38 20.38 6.70 9.76
CA GLN A 38 21.49 5.76 9.88
C GLN A 38 22.15 5.78 11.25
N ASP A 39 22.06 6.90 11.98
CA ASP A 39 22.60 7.06 13.33
C ASP A 39 21.88 6.15 14.35
N GLU A 40 20.67 5.69 14.04
CA GLU A 40 19.92 4.71 14.83
C GLU A 40 20.42 3.28 14.57
N LEU A 41 21.11 3.04 13.45
CA LEU A 41 21.58 1.72 13.01
C LEU A 41 23.05 1.47 13.38
N PRO A 42 23.48 0.20 13.47
CA PRO A 42 24.90 -0.13 13.58
C PRO A 42 25.73 0.49 12.45
N ALA A 43 26.95 0.94 12.77
CA ALA A 43 27.84 1.53 11.78
C ALA A 43 28.12 0.57 10.62
N GLY A 44 27.95 1.06 9.39
CA GLY A 44 28.14 0.26 8.18
C GLY A 44 26.93 -0.55 7.72
N THR A 45 25.75 -0.39 8.35
CA THR A 45 24.50 -1.03 7.87
C THR A 45 24.05 -0.47 6.52
N LEU A 46 24.30 0.82 6.24
CA LEU A 46 23.89 1.49 5.00
C LEU A 46 25.10 2.03 4.23
N ASP A 47 24.97 2.06 2.90
CA ASP A 47 25.94 2.67 1.99
C ASP A 47 25.19 3.58 1.00
N PRO A 48 25.36 4.91 1.08
CA PRO A 48 24.73 5.86 0.16
C PRO A 48 24.96 5.56 -1.32
N LYS A 49 26.10 4.95 -1.68
CA LYS A 49 26.42 4.61 -3.08
C LYS A 49 25.54 3.51 -3.66
N ARG A 50 24.93 2.70 -2.78
CA ARG A 50 24.00 1.63 -3.15
C ARG A 50 22.55 2.12 -3.21
N PHE A 51 22.31 3.43 -3.03
CA PHE A 51 20.97 4.03 -3.09
C PHE A 51 20.73 4.66 -4.46
N CYS A 52 19.56 4.39 -5.03
CA CYS A 52 19.13 4.99 -6.29
C CYS A 52 17.68 5.47 -6.22
N GLY A 53 17.44 6.72 -6.60
CA GLY A 53 16.11 7.28 -6.77
C GLY A 53 15.77 7.44 -8.24
N VAL A 54 14.57 7.00 -8.64
CA VAL A 54 14.08 7.12 -10.02
C VAL A 54 12.79 7.92 -10.09
N ASP A 55 12.67 8.72 -11.15
CA ASP A 55 11.44 9.43 -11.49
C ASP A 55 11.29 9.49 -13.01
N TYR A 56 10.07 9.61 -13.52
CA TYR A 56 9.84 9.82 -14.95
C TYR A 56 10.13 11.27 -15.36
N SER A 57 10.12 12.20 -14.39
CA SER A 57 10.33 13.63 -14.59
C SER A 57 11.78 14.04 -14.34
N GLN A 58 12.43 14.60 -15.37
CA GLN A 58 13.78 15.16 -15.23
C GLN A 58 13.84 16.26 -14.15
N ALA A 59 12.80 17.09 -14.05
CA ALA A 59 12.73 18.16 -13.05
C ALA A 59 12.74 17.62 -11.60
N SER A 60 12.11 16.46 -11.37
CA SER A 60 12.16 15.79 -10.05
C SER A 60 13.57 15.31 -9.74
N VAL A 61 14.22 14.64 -10.71
CA VAL A 61 15.60 14.15 -10.57
C VAL A 61 16.58 15.29 -10.27
N ASP A 62 16.45 16.41 -10.98
CA ASP A 62 17.31 17.58 -10.77
C ASP A 62 17.08 18.22 -9.39
N LEU A 63 15.82 18.29 -8.94
CA LEU A 63 15.47 18.76 -7.61
C LEU A 63 16.10 17.87 -6.52
N ALA A 64 15.98 16.54 -6.65
CA ALA A 64 16.56 15.60 -5.69
C ALA A 64 18.09 15.76 -5.60
N LYS A 65 18.78 15.87 -6.75
CA LYS A 65 20.23 16.13 -6.81
C LYS A 65 20.61 17.46 -6.16
N ALA A 66 19.85 18.52 -6.40
CA ALA A 66 20.09 19.83 -5.80
C ALA A 66 19.95 19.79 -4.27
N ILE A 67 18.93 19.10 -3.76
CA ILE A 67 18.74 18.88 -2.32
C ILE A 67 19.90 18.08 -1.72
N GLY A 68 20.32 16.99 -2.38
CA GLY A 68 21.47 16.19 -1.93
C GLY A 68 22.74 17.05 -1.81
N LYS A 69 23.01 17.91 -2.80
CA LYS A 69 24.13 18.86 -2.77
C LYS A 69 24.05 19.86 -1.60
N GLN A 70 22.84 20.29 -1.24
CA GLN A 70 22.65 21.22 -0.12
C GLN A 70 22.83 20.56 1.25
N ARG A 71 22.51 19.26 1.37
CA ARG A 71 22.52 18.54 2.66
C ARG A 71 23.91 18.05 3.09
N GLY A 72 24.81 17.74 2.15
CA GLY A 72 26.18 17.35 2.47
C GLY A 72 26.82 16.44 1.41
N GLU A 73 28.07 16.03 1.64
CA GLU A 73 28.79 15.14 0.72
C GLU A 73 28.24 13.71 0.73
N GLU A 74 27.75 13.24 1.88
CA GLU A 74 27.14 11.91 2.02
C GLU A 74 25.88 11.76 1.17
N PHE A 75 24.98 12.76 1.20
CA PHE A 75 23.75 12.78 0.43
C PHE A 75 23.98 12.91 -1.09
N GLN A 76 25.13 13.42 -1.52
CA GLN A 76 25.51 13.50 -2.95
C GLN A 76 25.91 12.16 -3.54
N GLN A 77 26.25 11.17 -2.69
CA GLN A 77 26.61 9.83 -3.15
C GLN A 77 25.40 9.02 -3.61
N VAL A 78 24.19 9.43 -3.25
CA VAL A 78 22.93 8.83 -3.71
C VAL A 78 22.76 9.08 -5.20
N GLN A 79 22.47 8.02 -5.95
CA GLN A 79 22.28 8.11 -7.39
C GLN A 79 20.84 8.51 -7.72
N PHE A 80 20.66 9.38 -8.72
CA PHE A 80 19.34 9.75 -9.21
C PHE A 80 19.30 9.74 -10.74
N GLN A 81 18.33 9.03 -11.31
CA GLN A 81 18.19 8.87 -12.76
C GLN A 81 16.74 8.94 -13.22
N VAL A 82 16.54 9.35 -14.47
CA VAL A 82 15.22 9.31 -15.10
C VAL A 82 14.94 7.90 -15.59
N ALA A 83 13.75 7.38 -15.29
CA ALA A 83 13.28 6.09 -15.79
C ALA A 83 11.74 6.07 -15.90
N ASP A 84 11.21 5.62 -17.03
CA ASP A 84 9.79 5.30 -17.15
C ASP A 84 9.58 3.79 -16.95
N LEU A 85 8.98 3.41 -15.83
CA LEU A 85 8.70 2.02 -15.48
C LEU A 85 7.68 1.33 -16.40
N ARG A 86 7.08 2.07 -17.34
CA ARG A 86 6.26 1.50 -18.41
C ARG A 86 7.09 0.96 -19.57
N GLU A 87 8.33 1.42 -19.71
CA GLU A 87 9.25 1.02 -20.77
C GLU A 87 10.16 -0.14 -20.30
N GLU A 88 10.14 -1.24 -21.06
CA GLU A 88 10.87 -2.47 -20.70
C GLU A 88 12.39 -2.25 -20.64
N THR A 89 12.91 -1.40 -21.53
CA THR A 89 14.34 -1.05 -21.55
C THR A 89 14.82 -0.35 -20.28
N ASP A 90 13.98 0.49 -19.67
CA ASP A 90 14.35 1.21 -18.45
C ASP A 90 14.28 0.28 -17.24
N VAL A 91 13.31 -0.64 -17.22
CA VAL A 91 13.23 -1.69 -16.21
C VAL A 91 14.46 -2.60 -16.26
N ASP A 92 14.92 -2.99 -17.45
CA ASP A 92 16.08 -3.87 -17.59
C ASP A 92 17.39 -3.17 -17.19
N LYS A 93 17.56 -1.89 -17.56
CA LYS A 93 18.68 -1.07 -17.07
C LYS A 93 18.68 -1.00 -15.54
N LEU A 94 17.52 -0.79 -14.92
CA LEU A 94 17.42 -0.73 -13.46
C LEU A 94 17.78 -2.04 -12.80
N LYS A 95 17.36 -3.19 -13.35
CA LYS A 95 17.75 -4.51 -12.82
C LYS A 95 19.26 -4.74 -12.92
N GLN A 96 19.88 -4.29 -14.01
CA GLN A 96 21.31 -4.44 -14.25
C GLN A 96 22.17 -3.53 -13.38
N ALA A 97 21.62 -2.40 -12.90
CA ALA A 97 22.35 -1.39 -12.15
C ALA A 97 22.74 -1.80 -10.72
N ALA A 98 22.08 -2.80 -10.12
CA ALA A 98 22.32 -3.22 -8.74
C ALA A 98 22.71 -4.71 -8.64
N ASN A 99 23.41 -5.07 -7.55
CA ASN A 99 23.84 -6.43 -7.23
C ASN A 99 24.40 -7.24 -8.42
N HIS A 100 25.27 -6.65 -9.24
CA HIS A 100 25.83 -7.33 -10.43
C HIS A 100 24.77 -7.90 -11.40
N GLY A 101 23.59 -7.27 -11.48
CA GLY A 101 22.48 -7.72 -12.31
C GLY A 101 21.47 -8.63 -11.62
N HIS A 102 21.63 -8.89 -10.32
CA HIS A 102 20.65 -9.63 -9.52
C HIS A 102 19.48 -8.77 -9.00
N GLY A 103 19.50 -7.45 -9.24
CA GLY A 103 18.42 -6.54 -8.86
C GLY A 103 18.65 -5.83 -7.53
N TRP A 104 17.58 -5.34 -6.91
CA TRP A 104 17.62 -4.49 -5.71
C TRP A 104 17.11 -5.25 -4.49
N ASP A 105 17.73 -5.03 -3.33
CA ASP A 105 17.35 -5.69 -2.08
C ASP A 105 16.11 -5.04 -1.45
N ILE A 106 16.02 -3.71 -1.53
CA ILE A 106 14.91 -2.93 -0.99
C ILE A 106 14.32 -2.05 -2.09
N LEU A 107 13.00 -2.12 -2.25
CA LEU A 107 12.25 -1.30 -3.20
C LEU A 107 11.23 -0.43 -2.47
N CYS A 108 11.45 0.87 -2.50
CA CYS A 108 10.54 1.89 -2.00
C CYS A 108 9.67 2.41 -3.14
N ASP A 109 8.40 2.67 -2.86
CA ASP A 109 7.48 3.40 -3.75
C ASP A 109 6.82 4.47 -2.89
N LYS A 110 6.43 5.60 -3.49
CA LYS A 110 5.88 6.82 -2.85
C LYS A 110 4.54 6.64 -2.10
N GLY A 111 4.24 5.45 -1.61
CA GLY A 111 3.06 5.18 -0.79
C GLY A 111 2.95 3.78 -0.20
N THR A 112 3.86 2.85 -0.45
CA THR A 112 3.75 1.48 0.10
C THR A 112 5.12 0.82 0.23
N VAL A 113 5.45 0.30 1.41
CA VAL A 113 6.57 -0.64 1.56
C VAL A 113 6.18 -1.94 0.86
N ARG A 114 7.01 -2.43 -0.06
CA ARG A 114 6.91 -3.78 -0.59
C ARG A 114 8.27 -4.45 -0.44
N ASP A 115 8.43 -5.31 0.56
CA ASP A 115 9.63 -6.14 0.64
C ASP A 115 9.62 -7.11 -0.55
N PHE A 116 10.71 -7.13 -1.30
CA PHE A 116 10.98 -8.16 -2.29
C PHE A 116 12.14 -8.99 -1.78
N VAL A 117 11.87 -9.92 -0.86
CA VAL A 117 12.89 -10.89 -0.43
C VAL A 117 13.11 -11.88 -1.57
N SER A 118 14.28 -11.82 -2.20
CA SER A 118 14.78 -12.90 -3.05
C SER A 118 15.35 -14.03 -2.19
N ASN A 119 14.76 -15.22 -2.31
CA ASN A 119 15.24 -16.52 -1.84
C ASN A 119 15.60 -16.66 -0.35
N SER A 120 14.62 -17.06 0.46
CA SER A 120 14.68 -18.27 1.28
C SER A 120 13.38 -18.43 2.09
N SER A 121 13.08 -19.68 2.42
CA SER A 121 11.78 -20.17 2.88
C SER A 121 11.30 -19.56 4.21
N SER A 122 10.69 -18.38 4.18
CA SER A 122 9.60 -18.00 5.09
C SER A 122 8.81 -16.84 4.49
N MET A 123 7.57 -17.11 4.08
CA MET A 123 6.66 -16.07 3.61
C MET A 123 6.21 -15.22 4.81
N GLN A 124 6.95 -14.16 5.14
CA GLN A 124 6.38 -13.05 5.91
C GLN A 124 5.74 -12.09 4.90
N ALA A 125 4.40 -12.18 4.81
CA ALA A 125 3.61 -11.33 3.95
C ALA A 125 3.65 -9.88 4.47
N VAL A 126 4.42 -9.02 3.81
CA VAL A 126 4.31 -7.57 3.97
C VAL A 126 2.88 -7.16 3.69
N MET A 127 2.18 -6.70 4.72
CA MET A 127 0.78 -6.32 4.64
C MET A 127 0.62 -5.14 3.70
N PRO A 128 -0.15 -5.25 2.60
CA PRO A 128 -0.62 -4.05 1.91
C PRO A 128 -1.51 -3.27 2.89
N LEU A 129 -1.17 -2.02 3.14
CA LEU A 129 -2.05 -1.16 3.92
C LEU A 129 -3.35 -0.97 3.12
N TYR A 130 -4.47 -1.44 3.66
CA TYR A 130 -5.82 -1.28 3.08
C TYR A 130 -6.22 0.20 2.88
N GLY A 131 -5.39 1.14 3.33
CA GLY A 131 -5.50 2.58 3.13
C GLY A 131 -5.46 3.01 1.66
N ASP A 132 -4.64 2.39 0.79
CA ASP A 132 -4.64 2.72 -0.65
C ASP A 132 -6.02 2.45 -1.26
N LEU A 133 -6.63 1.31 -0.93
CA LEU A 133 -7.98 0.96 -1.39
C LEU A 133 -9.01 2.00 -0.94
N CYS A 134 -8.99 2.37 0.35
CA CYS A 134 -9.92 3.35 0.90
C CYS A 134 -9.80 4.70 0.17
N VAL A 135 -8.58 5.22 0.04
CA VAL A 135 -8.32 6.51 -0.62
C VAL A 135 -8.69 6.46 -2.10
N ARG A 136 -8.35 5.37 -2.79
CA ARG A 136 -8.63 5.20 -4.22
C ARG A 136 -10.13 5.16 -4.51
N LEU A 137 -10.90 4.40 -3.74
CA LEU A 137 -12.36 4.35 -3.88
C LEU A 137 -13.02 5.68 -3.48
N GLN A 138 -12.53 6.32 -2.43
CA GLN A 138 -13.00 7.63 -1.99
C GLN A 138 -12.80 8.71 -3.07
N ASN A 139 -11.60 8.75 -3.66
CA ASN A 139 -11.26 9.72 -4.69
C ASN A 139 -12.02 9.44 -5.99
N ALA A 140 -12.14 8.17 -6.39
CA ALA A 140 -12.93 7.79 -7.56
C ALA A 140 -14.41 8.16 -7.40
N SER A 141 -14.98 7.97 -6.20
CA SER A 141 -16.36 8.35 -5.90
C SER A 141 -16.58 9.86 -5.98
N ARG A 142 -15.65 10.65 -5.40
CA ARG A 142 -15.66 12.12 -5.47
C ARG A 142 -15.51 12.64 -6.90
N ALA A 143 -14.66 12.00 -7.70
CA ALA A 143 -14.44 12.33 -9.10
C ALA A 143 -15.52 11.77 -10.04
N LYS A 144 -16.56 11.11 -9.50
CA LYS A 144 -17.67 10.52 -10.27
C LYS A 144 -17.20 9.55 -11.36
N LEU A 145 -16.16 8.77 -11.08
CA LEU A 145 -15.65 7.79 -12.04
C LEU A 145 -16.60 6.58 -12.12
N ARG A 146 -16.86 6.10 -13.33
CA ARG A 146 -17.64 4.87 -13.51
C ARG A 146 -16.94 3.65 -12.93
N SER A 147 -15.63 3.53 -13.15
CA SER A 147 -14.85 2.35 -12.78
C SER A 147 -13.44 2.74 -12.38
N VAL A 148 -12.83 1.99 -11.48
CA VAL A 148 -11.46 2.23 -11.00
C VAL A 148 -10.68 0.92 -10.87
N PRO A 149 -9.44 0.84 -11.39
CA PRO A 149 -8.60 -0.32 -11.20
C PRO A 149 -7.92 -0.28 -9.82
N ILE A 150 -8.02 -1.38 -9.08
CA ILE A 150 -7.30 -1.60 -7.82
C ILE A 150 -6.35 -2.80 -7.93
N PRO A 151 -5.24 -2.84 -7.17
CA PRO A 151 -4.34 -4.00 -7.17
C PRO A 151 -5.06 -5.31 -6.78
N ASN A 152 -4.69 -6.42 -7.41
CA ASN A 152 -5.22 -7.73 -7.07
C ASN A 152 -4.53 -8.31 -5.82
N THR A 153 -5.12 -8.07 -4.64
CA THR A 153 -4.67 -8.66 -3.37
C THR A 153 -5.81 -9.42 -2.71
N LYS A 154 -5.49 -10.37 -1.82
CA LYS A 154 -6.52 -11.11 -1.05
C LYS A 154 -7.41 -10.15 -0.25
N ALA A 155 -6.81 -9.16 0.41
CA ALA A 155 -7.57 -8.17 1.18
C ALA A 155 -8.50 -7.34 0.28
N ASN A 156 -8.02 -6.87 -0.87
CA ASN A 156 -8.84 -6.11 -1.81
C ASN A 156 -10.01 -6.93 -2.36
N LEU A 157 -9.77 -8.21 -2.69
CA LEU A 157 -10.84 -9.14 -3.09
C LEU A 157 -11.92 -9.28 -2.03
N TRP A 158 -11.52 -9.50 -0.76
CA TRP A 158 -12.47 -9.63 0.35
C TRP A 158 -13.25 -8.35 0.62
N ILE A 159 -12.55 -7.21 0.73
CA ILE A 159 -13.17 -5.91 1.00
C ILE A 159 -14.16 -5.58 -0.13
N THR A 160 -13.76 -5.72 -1.40
CA THR A 160 -14.67 -5.47 -2.53
C THR A 160 -15.83 -6.45 -2.60
N SER A 161 -15.63 -7.71 -2.22
CA SER A 161 -16.74 -8.68 -2.08
C SER A 161 -17.78 -8.22 -1.05
N ILE A 162 -17.34 -7.76 0.12
CA ILE A 162 -18.24 -7.23 1.16
C ILE A 162 -18.96 -5.98 0.67
N LEU A 163 -18.23 -5.04 0.03
CA LEU A 163 -18.83 -3.84 -0.56
C LEU A 163 -19.91 -4.17 -1.61
N LEU A 164 -19.67 -5.20 -2.44
CA LEU A 164 -20.61 -5.66 -3.45
C LEU A 164 -21.85 -6.28 -2.81
N GLN A 165 -21.66 -7.18 -1.83
CA GLN A 165 -22.76 -7.83 -1.10
C GLN A 165 -23.67 -6.83 -0.38
N HIS A 166 -23.10 -5.77 0.20
CA HIS A 166 -23.86 -4.70 0.86
C HIS A 166 -24.32 -3.60 -0.10
N GLY A 167 -24.02 -3.71 -1.41
CA GLY A 167 -24.55 -2.82 -2.44
C GLY A 167 -23.93 -1.43 -2.51
N PHE A 168 -22.73 -1.23 -1.94
CA PHE A 168 -21.95 0.02 -2.01
C PHE A 168 -21.30 0.24 -3.38
N ILE A 169 -20.96 -0.85 -4.06
CA ILE A 169 -20.41 -0.85 -5.42
C ILE A 169 -21.34 -1.63 -6.36
N TYR A 170 -21.20 -1.39 -7.65
CA TYR A 170 -22.07 -2.00 -8.66
C TYR A 170 -21.57 -3.38 -9.09
N ASN A 171 -20.26 -3.50 -9.35
CA ASN A 171 -19.67 -4.72 -9.90
C ASN A 171 -18.15 -4.75 -9.65
N VAL A 172 -17.56 -5.95 -9.71
CA VAL A 172 -16.11 -6.17 -9.65
C VAL A 172 -15.71 -7.13 -10.76
N THR A 173 -14.87 -6.65 -11.68
CA THR A 173 -14.41 -7.42 -12.83
C THR A 173 -12.90 -7.63 -12.78
N ARG A 174 -12.43 -8.84 -13.11
CA ARG A 174 -10.99 -9.12 -13.24
C ARG A 174 -10.46 -8.54 -14.55
N GLY A 175 -9.29 -7.91 -14.51
CA GLY A 175 -8.64 -7.35 -15.70
C GLY A 175 -7.15 -7.06 -15.54
N THR A 176 -6.60 -6.39 -16.53
CA THR A 176 -5.19 -5.98 -16.53
C THR A 176 -5.08 -4.50 -16.18
N VAL A 177 -3.85 -3.97 -16.20
CA VAL A 177 -3.61 -2.52 -16.12
C VAL A 177 -4.29 -1.76 -17.26
N ALA A 178 -4.43 -2.39 -18.44
CA ALA A 178 -5.03 -1.77 -19.61
C ALA A 178 -6.57 -1.69 -19.53
N GLY A 179 -7.23 -2.63 -18.86
CA GLY A 179 -8.69 -2.67 -18.83
C GLY A 179 -9.28 -3.91 -18.18
N PRO A 180 -10.61 -3.94 -17.95
CA PRO A 180 -11.33 -5.13 -17.51
C PRO A 180 -11.32 -6.18 -18.63
N SER A 181 -10.72 -7.35 -18.36
CA SER A 181 -10.66 -8.46 -19.32
C SER A 181 -10.35 -9.77 -18.58
N THR A 182 -11.32 -10.69 -18.58
CA THR A 182 -11.18 -12.01 -17.96
C THR A 182 -10.27 -12.94 -18.76
N GLN A 183 -10.18 -12.77 -20.07
CA GLN A 183 -9.32 -13.59 -20.94
C GLN A 183 -7.85 -13.22 -20.74
N GLU A 184 -7.54 -11.92 -20.76
CA GLU A 184 -6.17 -11.45 -20.58
C GLU A 184 -5.68 -11.64 -19.13
N TRP A 185 -6.58 -11.59 -18.14
CA TRP A 185 -6.27 -11.82 -16.74
C TRP A 185 -5.42 -13.08 -16.51
N ASN A 186 -5.78 -14.19 -17.17
CA ASN A 186 -5.10 -15.47 -16.98
C ASN A 186 -3.74 -15.54 -17.71
N ARG A 187 -3.46 -14.61 -18.61
CA ARG A 187 -2.24 -14.57 -19.44
C ARG A 187 -1.18 -13.61 -18.90
N VAL A 188 -1.58 -12.65 -18.07
CA VAL A 188 -0.65 -11.65 -17.50
C VAL A 188 -0.07 -12.09 -16.16
N SER A 189 1.11 -11.56 -15.83
CA SER A 189 1.73 -11.73 -14.51
C SER A 189 0.87 -11.11 -13.39
N ASP A 190 1.05 -11.60 -12.16
CA ASP A 190 0.27 -11.13 -11.00
C ASP A 190 0.40 -9.62 -10.76
N VAL A 191 1.56 -9.04 -11.07
CA VAL A 191 1.82 -7.60 -10.96
C VAL A 191 0.92 -6.78 -11.88
N ARG A 192 0.54 -7.32 -13.04
CA ARG A 192 -0.33 -6.66 -14.03
C ARG A 192 -1.83 -6.92 -13.80
N LYS A 193 -2.19 -7.82 -12.89
CA LYS A 193 -3.60 -8.10 -12.54
C LYS A 193 -4.23 -6.94 -11.76
N ARG A 194 -5.45 -6.54 -12.14
CA ARG A 194 -6.26 -5.48 -11.52
C ARG A 194 -7.70 -5.91 -11.32
N LEU A 195 -8.26 -5.60 -10.15
CA LEU A 195 -9.71 -5.68 -9.96
C LEU A 195 -10.30 -4.34 -10.41
N TRP A 196 -11.19 -4.37 -11.38
CA TRP A 196 -11.93 -3.21 -11.86
C TRP A 196 -13.22 -3.10 -11.08
N VAL A 197 -13.32 -2.07 -10.24
CA VAL A 197 -14.46 -1.82 -9.35
C VAL A 197 -15.34 -0.78 -10.00
N ASP A 198 -16.55 -1.18 -10.37
CA ASP A 198 -17.56 -0.29 -10.91
C ASP A 198 -18.30 0.38 -9.74
N LEU A 199 -18.27 1.71 -9.70
CA LEU A 199 -18.89 2.50 -8.64
C LEU A 199 -20.38 2.67 -8.90
N LYS A 200 -21.14 2.79 -7.81
CA LYS A 200 -22.59 2.91 -7.84
C LYS A 200 -23.01 4.32 -7.49
N TYR A 201 -23.91 4.88 -8.28
CA TYR A 201 -24.47 6.21 -8.10
C TYR A 201 -25.99 6.12 -8.00
N ARG A 202 -26.59 7.03 -7.23
CA ARG A 202 -28.05 7.16 -7.11
C ARG A 202 -28.60 7.94 -8.32
N ALA A 203 -29.92 7.99 -8.44
CA ALA A 203 -30.59 8.72 -9.53
C ALA A 203 -30.29 10.23 -9.54
N ASP A 204 -29.90 10.79 -8.39
CA ASP A 204 -29.48 12.18 -8.22
C ASP A 204 -27.95 12.38 -8.38
N ASP A 205 -27.27 11.39 -8.96
CA ASP A 205 -25.82 11.41 -9.25
C ASP A 205 -24.92 11.54 -8.00
N ARG A 206 -25.46 11.26 -6.81
CA ARG A 206 -24.67 11.10 -5.59
C ARG A 206 -24.07 9.69 -5.51
N PRO A 207 -22.79 9.52 -5.12
CA PRO A 207 -22.21 8.21 -4.95
C PRO A 207 -22.91 7.45 -3.82
N VAL A 208 -23.10 6.14 -3.98
CA VAL A 208 -23.59 5.28 -2.89
C VAL A 208 -22.50 5.04 -1.85
N LEU A 209 -21.25 4.94 -2.28
CA LEU A 209 -20.07 4.96 -1.40
C LEU A 209 -19.62 6.42 -1.24
N GLU A 210 -20.17 7.10 -0.24
CA GLU A 210 -19.89 8.51 0.04
C GLU A 210 -18.58 8.67 0.82
N SER A 211 -18.35 7.78 1.79
CA SER A 211 -17.12 7.79 2.57
C SER A 211 -16.57 6.41 2.84
N MET A 212 -15.23 6.27 2.76
CA MET A 212 -14.52 5.07 3.13
C MET A 212 -13.28 5.44 3.92
N ASN A 213 -13.39 5.34 5.24
CA ASN A 213 -12.37 5.81 6.17
C ASN A 213 -11.62 4.65 6.81
N LEU A 214 -10.30 4.68 6.73
CA LEU A 214 -9.42 3.73 7.42
C LEU A 214 -9.51 3.95 8.93
N VAL A 215 -9.77 2.88 9.68
CA VAL A 215 -9.88 2.89 11.14
C VAL A 215 -8.59 2.37 11.77
N SER A 216 -8.13 1.19 11.36
CA SER A 216 -6.84 0.62 11.77
C SER A 216 -5.72 1.19 10.89
N LYS A 217 -4.79 1.92 11.49
CA LYS A 217 -3.65 2.55 10.80
C LYS A 217 -2.43 1.63 10.90
N PRO A 218 -1.45 1.71 9.98
CA PRO A 218 -0.24 0.89 10.10
C PRO A 218 0.53 1.22 11.37
N SER A 219 0.60 2.51 11.72
CA SER A 219 1.22 2.99 12.97
C SER A 219 0.45 2.62 14.23
N ARG A 220 -0.82 2.20 14.10
CA ARG A 220 -1.67 1.82 15.23
C ARG A 220 -2.77 0.87 14.78
N LYS A 221 -2.46 -0.42 14.87
CA LYS A 221 -3.40 -1.49 14.62
C LYS A 221 -4.52 -1.48 15.66
N LEU A 222 -5.76 -1.62 15.21
CA LEU A 222 -6.94 -1.58 16.08
C LEU A 222 -7.69 -2.90 16.05
N LEU A 223 -7.43 -3.73 17.05
CA LEU A 223 -8.15 -4.97 17.29
C LEU A 223 -9.37 -4.69 18.17
N MET A 224 -10.50 -5.34 17.92
CA MET A 224 -11.66 -5.31 18.81
C MET A 224 -12.14 -6.74 19.12
N ASN A 225 -12.47 -6.97 20.39
CA ASN A 225 -13.12 -8.22 20.82
C ASN A 225 -14.64 -8.18 20.59
N SER A 226 -15.33 -9.30 20.83
CA SER A 226 -16.77 -9.41 20.59
C SER A 226 -17.62 -8.39 21.37
N GLU A 227 -17.25 -8.03 22.59
CA GLU A 227 -17.99 -7.04 23.39
C GLU A 227 -17.79 -5.62 22.85
N GLU A 228 -16.58 -5.30 22.42
CA GLU A 228 -16.23 -4.01 21.81
C GLU A 228 -16.93 -3.84 20.47
N LEU A 229 -16.99 -4.90 19.65
CA LEU A 229 -17.76 -4.91 18.40
C LEU A 229 -19.25 -4.73 18.66
N LEU A 230 -19.80 -5.41 19.67
CA LEU A 230 -21.20 -5.21 20.08
C LEU A 230 -21.46 -3.74 20.43
N ARG A 231 -20.59 -3.12 21.24
CA ARG A 231 -20.71 -1.69 21.56
C ARG A 231 -20.66 -0.83 20.30
N TRP A 232 -19.68 -1.06 19.43
CA TRP A 232 -19.45 -0.26 18.21
C TRP A 232 -20.64 -0.30 17.25
N VAL A 233 -21.20 -1.51 17.05
CA VAL A 233 -22.34 -1.77 16.17
C VAL A 233 -23.66 -1.27 16.77
N THR A 234 -23.81 -1.28 18.10
CA THR A 234 -25.05 -0.86 18.80
C THR A 234 -25.10 0.63 19.14
N GLY A 235 -24.24 1.45 18.52
CA GLY A 235 -24.28 2.90 18.71
C GLY A 235 -23.51 3.41 19.93
N ARG A 236 -22.73 2.56 20.60
CA ARG A 236 -21.87 2.95 21.74
C ARG A 236 -20.42 3.10 21.29
N ARG A 237 -19.70 4.01 21.94
CA ARG A 237 -18.25 4.16 21.70
C ARG A 237 -17.52 2.89 22.15
N ALA A 238 -16.58 2.43 21.33
CA ALA A 238 -15.67 1.34 21.65
C ALA A 238 -14.23 1.84 21.48
N LYS A 239 -13.43 1.73 22.54
CA LYS A 239 -12.10 2.37 22.61
C LYS A 239 -12.19 3.86 22.24
N PHE A 240 -11.39 4.29 21.26
CA PHE A 240 -11.38 5.65 20.73
C PHE A 240 -12.20 5.81 19.43
N VAL A 241 -12.90 4.76 18.97
CA VAL A 241 -13.68 4.79 17.71
C VAL A 241 -15.11 5.21 17.98
N THR A 242 -15.59 6.17 17.20
CA THR A 242 -17.00 6.58 17.24
C THR A 242 -17.90 5.45 16.74
N PRO A 243 -19.12 5.33 17.29
CA PRO A 243 -20.06 4.29 16.89
C PRO A 243 -20.38 4.32 15.39
N LEU A 244 -20.79 3.18 14.85
CA LEU A 244 -21.36 3.10 13.51
C LEU A 244 -22.70 3.85 13.46
N ARG A 245 -22.90 4.64 12.42
CA ARG A 245 -24.17 5.33 12.14
C ARG A 245 -25.11 4.40 11.36
N ALA A 246 -26.39 4.78 11.31
CA ALA A 246 -27.35 4.10 10.46
C ALA A 246 -26.89 4.16 8.99
N GLY A 247 -26.92 3.00 8.31
CA GLY A 247 -26.45 2.86 6.93
C GLY A 247 -24.94 2.61 6.77
N GLU A 248 -24.14 2.84 7.82
CA GLU A 248 -22.72 2.53 7.78
C GLU A 248 -22.44 1.05 8.05
N ILE A 249 -21.36 0.56 7.46
CA ILE A 249 -20.78 -0.75 7.77
C ILE A 249 -19.34 -0.61 8.25
N GLY A 250 -18.93 -1.51 9.12
CA GLY A 250 -17.52 -1.72 9.47
C GLY A 250 -16.99 -2.96 8.77
N ILE A 251 -15.75 -2.94 8.29
CA ILE A 251 -15.11 -4.12 7.72
C ILE A 251 -13.99 -4.56 8.65
N ILE A 252 -13.99 -5.84 9.00
CA ILE A 252 -13.12 -6.45 10.01
C ILE A 252 -12.35 -7.60 9.37
N ASN A 253 -11.04 -7.64 9.65
CA ASN A 253 -10.20 -8.78 9.36
C ASN A 253 -10.13 -9.68 10.61
N CYS A 254 -10.81 -10.83 10.55
CA CYS A 254 -10.89 -11.82 11.62
C CYS A 254 -9.79 -12.91 11.51
N GLY A 255 -8.69 -12.62 10.81
CA GLY A 255 -7.55 -13.53 10.65
C GLY A 255 -7.95 -14.82 9.94
N LYS A 256 -7.85 -15.96 10.65
CA LYS A 256 -8.20 -17.29 10.11
C LYS A 256 -9.68 -17.42 9.71
N HIS A 257 -10.56 -16.60 10.27
CA HIS A 257 -12.00 -16.61 9.96
C HIS A 257 -12.34 -15.74 8.75
N GLY A 258 -11.35 -15.11 8.11
CA GLY A 258 -11.54 -14.28 6.93
C GLY A 258 -11.99 -12.86 7.25
N TRP A 259 -12.62 -12.23 6.27
CA TRP A 259 -13.07 -10.84 6.34
C TRP A 259 -14.58 -10.78 6.44
N LEU A 260 -15.09 -9.96 7.35
CA LEU A 260 -16.52 -9.87 7.63
C LEU A 260 -16.94 -8.43 7.83
N GLU A 261 -18.24 -8.18 7.61
CA GLU A 261 -18.88 -6.97 8.10
C GLU A 261 -19.01 -7.01 9.64
N ALA A 262 -18.99 -5.85 10.28
CA ALA A 262 -18.95 -5.72 11.73
C ALA A 262 -20.12 -6.38 12.49
N LYS A 263 -21.35 -6.29 11.99
CA LYS A 263 -22.51 -7.01 12.56
C LYS A 263 -22.36 -8.52 12.39
N ASP A 264 -21.87 -8.98 11.24
CA ASP A 264 -21.69 -10.41 11.00
C ASP A 264 -20.57 -11.01 11.84
N ALA A 265 -19.44 -10.31 12.00
CA ALA A 265 -18.38 -10.69 12.92
C ALA A 265 -18.87 -10.74 14.38
N MET A 266 -19.67 -9.74 14.79
CA MET A 266 -20.29 -9.69 16.12
C MET A 266 -21.25 -10.87 16.36
N ARG A 267 -22.12 -11.19 15.39
CA ARG A 267 -23.06 -12.32 15.50
C ARG A 267 -22.34 -13.65 15.66
N GLN A 268 -21.22 -13.81 14.96
CA GLN A 268 -20.38 -15.01 15.03
C GLN A 268 -19.41 -15.00 16.23
N LYS A 269 -19.42 -13.94 17.04
CA LYS A 269 -18.52 -13.73 18.18
C LYS A 269 -17.04 -13.77 17.81
N PHE A 270 -16.71 -13.35 16.59
CA PHE A 270 -15.32 -13.21 16.17
C PHE A 270 -14.75 -11.89 16.65
N GLU A 271 -13.44 -11.91 16.87
CA GLU A 271 -12.61 -10.75 17.13
C GLU A 271 -11.70 -10.49 15.92
N GLY A 272 -11.18 -9.27 15.80
CA GLY A 272 -10.33 -8.95 14.66
C GLY A 272 -9.93 -7.50 14.55
N GLU A 273 -9.14 -7.22 13.52
CA GLU A 273 -8.68 -5.87 13.19
C GLU A 273 -9.81 -5.09 12.51
N VAL A 274 -10.19 -3.95 13.08
CA VAL A 274 -11.20 -3.05 12.51
C VAL A 274 -10.54 -2.21 11.41
N VAL A 275 -10.66 -2.67 10.17
CA VAL A 275 -9.91 -2.13 9.03
C VAL A 275 -10.44 -0.77 8.61
N CYS A 276 -11.71 -0.69 8.24
CA CYS A 276 -12.31 0.55 7.75
C CYS A 276 -13.81 0.61 8.07
N ARG A 277 -14.36 1.83 7.96
CA ARG A 277 -15.80 2.10 8.00
C ARG A 277 -16.23 2.71 6.67
N VAL A 278 -17.43 2.36 6.23
CA VAL A 278 -17.96 2.75 4.92
C VAL A 278 -19.36 3.31 5.10
N SER A 279 -19.67 4.41 4.40
CA SER A 279 -20.96 5.10 4.41
C SER A 279 -21.43 5.43 3.01
#